data_AF-A0A2K5KRN3-F1
#
_entry.id   AF-A0A2K5KRN3-F1
#
_cell.length_a   1.000
_cell.length_b   1.000
_cell.length_c   1.000
_cell.angle_alpha   90.00
_cell.angle_beta   90.00
_cell.angle_gamma   90.00
#
_symmetry.space_group_name_H-M   'P 1'
#
loop_
_entity.id
_entity.type
_entity.pdbx_description
1 polymer ?
#
loop_
_entity_poly.entity_id
_entity_poly.type
_entity_poly.pdbx_seq_one_letter_code
_entity_poly.pdbx_strand_id
1 'polypeptide(L)'
;MFSGSWKESSMNIIELEIPDQNIDVEALQVAFGSLYRDDVLIKPSRVVAILAAACLLQLDGLIQQCGETMKETINVKTVCGYYTSAGTYGLDSVKKKCLEWLLNNLMTHQNAELFKELSINVMKQLIGSSNLFVMQVEMDIYTALKKWMFLQLVPSWNGSLKQLLTETDVWFSKQRKDFEGMAFLETEQGKPFVSVFRHLRLQYIISDLASARIIEQDAIVPSEWLSSVYKQQWFAMLRAEQDSEVGPQEINKEELEGNSMRCGRKLAKDGEYCWRWTGFNFGFDLLVTYTNRYIIFKRNTLNQPCSGSVSLQPRRSIAFRLRLASFDSSGKLICSRTTGYQILTLEKDQEQVVMNLDSRLLIFPLYICCNFLIENNRHPENTEN
;
A
#
# COMPACT_ATOMS: atom_id res chain seq x y z
N MET A 1 37.63 -12.99 21.98
CA MET A 1 37.53 -13.31 23.42
C MET A 1 38.65 -14.25 23.86
N PHE A 2 38.76 -15.45 23.29
CA PHE A 2 39.67 -16.49 23.83
C PHE A 2 41.12 -16.45 23.34
N SER A 3 41.42 -15.78 22.23
CA SER A 3 42.73 -15.82 21.56
C SER A 3 43.52 -14.50 21.64
N GLY A 4 43.37 -13.73 22.73
CA GLY A 4 44.02 -12.42 22.86
C GLY A 4 44.40 -12.08 24.30
N SER A 5 44.93 -10.87 24.51
CA SER A 5 45.45 -10.38 25.80
C SER A 5 44.38 -10.00 26.84
N TRP A 6 43.14 -10.41 26.62
CA TRP A 6 42.00 -10.12 27.49
C TRP A 6 41.98 -11.10 28.67
N LYS A 7 41.46 -10.67 29.82
CA LYS A 7 41.45 -11.45 31.07
C LYS A 7 40.73 -12.80 30.90
N GLU A 8 39.73 -12.81 30.04
CA GLU A 8 38.89 -13.93 29.64
C GLU A 8 39.68 -15.06 28.97
N SER A 9 40.85 -14.79 28.39
CA SER A 9 41.67 -15.80 27.72
C SER A 9 42.23 -16.88 28.66
N SER A 10 42.41 -16.55 29.95
CA SER A 10 42.92 -17.47 30.97
C SER A 10 41.84 -17.96 31.95
N MET A 11 40.57 -17.65 31.69
CA MET A 11 39.45 -18.00 32.56
C MET A 11 38.79 -19.32 32.14
N ASN A 12 38.39 -20.13 33.13
CA ASN A 12 37.60 -21.35 32.91
C ASN A 12 36.09 -21.09 32.95
N ILE A 13 35.67 -19.92 33.47
CA ILE A 13 34.27 -19.50 33.59
C ILE A 13 34.17 -18.10 33.01
N ILE A 14 33.27 -17.91 32.05
CA ILE A 14 32.97 -16.61 31.44
C ILE A 14 31.57 -16.19 31.87
N GLU A 15 31.45 -15.01 32.45
CA GLU A 15 30.18 -14.38 32.75
C GLU A 15 29.77 -13.51 31.55
N LEU A 16 28.60 -13.79 30.96
CA LEU A 16 28.06 -13.03 29.84
C LEU A 16 26.92 -12.16 30.34
N GLU A 17 27.03 -10.85 30.13
CA GLU A 17 25.92 -9.92 30.34
C GLU A 17 25.01 -9.92 29.10
N ILE A 18 23.71 -10.12 29.33
CA ILE A 18 22.70 -10.25 28.26
C ILE A 18 21.68 -9.12 28.43
N PRO A 19 21.92 -7.94 27.83
CA PRO A 19 21.04 -6.78 28.00
C PRO A 19 19.76 -6.85 27.15
N ASP A 20 19.75 -7.66 26.08
CA ASP A 20 18.59 -7.79 25.19
C ASP A 20 17.53 -8.72 25.81
N GLN A 21 16.37 -8.14 26.12
CA GLN A 21 15.24 -8.83 26.75
C GLN A 21 14.59 -9.89 25.85
N ASN A 22 14.88 -9.88 24.54
CA ASN A 22 14.41 -10.92 23.63
C ASN A 22 15.22 -12.22 23.75
N ILE A 23 16.38 -12.20 24.42
CA ILE A 23 17.23 -13.37 24.58
C ILE A 23 16.81 -14.14 25.83
N ASP A 24 16.45 -15.41 25.65
CA ASP A 24 16.17 -16.35 26.74
C ASP A 24 17.13 -17.55 26.72
N VAL A 25 17.05 -18.37 27.78
CA VAL A 25 17.95 -19.52 28.01
C VAL A 25 17.88 -20.52 26.85
N GLU A 26 16.69 -20.78 26.33
CA GLU A 26 16.49 -21.70 25.22
C GLU A 26 17.11 -21.17 23.91
N ALA A 27 16.99 -19.87 23.63
CA ALA A 27 17.59 -19.25 22.46
C ALA A 27 19.13 -19.35 22.49
N LEU A 28 19.73 -19.14 23.66
CA LEU A 28 21.18 -19.35 23.86
C LEU A 28 21.56 -20.81 23.68
N GLN A 29 20.76 -21.75 24.20
CA GLN A 29 21.02 -23.18 24.03
C GLN A 29 21.00 -23.57 22.55
N VAL A 30 20.07 -23.02 21.77
CA VAL A 30 20.01 -23.23 20.32
C VAL A 30 21.23 -22.60 19.64
N ALA A 31 21.58 -21.37 19.99
CA ALA A 31 22.71 -20.66 19.39
C ALA A 31 24.05 -21.37 19.68
N PHE A 32 24.32 -21.75 20.93
CA PHE A 32 25.49 -22.57 21.27
C PHE A 32 25.43 -23.96 20.62
N GLY A 33 24.25 -24.57 20.55
CA GLY A 33 24.06 -25.85 19.85
C GLY A 33 24.41 -25.80 18.37
N SER A 34 24.19 -24.65 17.71
CA SER A 34 24.55 -24.42 16.29
C SER A 34 26.06 -24.49 16.03
N LEU A 35 26.90 -24.25 17.04
CA LEU A 35 28.35 -24.38 16.90
C LEU A 35 28.80 -25.84 16.71
N TYR A 36 27.94 -26.80 17.06
CA TYR A 36 28.23 -28.23 17.03
C TYR A 36 27.42 -28.99 15.97
N ARG A 37 26.48 -28.31 15.29
CA ARG A 37 25.56 -28.91 14.31
C ARG A 37 25.35 -27.97 13.13
N ASP A 38 25.52 -28.48 11.93
CA ASP A 38 25.32 -27.71 10.70
C ASP A 38 23.85 -27.31 10.46
N ASP A 39 22.91 -28.15 10.91
CA ASP A 39 21.47 -27.92 10.77
C ASP A 39 20.78 -27.64 12.11
N VAL A 40 20.13 -26.48 12.19
CA VAL A 40 19.33 -26.04 13.34
C VAL A 40 17.88 -25.86 12.92
N LEU A 41 16.97 -26.58 13.59
CA LEU A 41 15.53 -26.41 13.38
C LEU A 41 15.04 -25.13 14.08
N ILE A 42 14.79 -24.08 13.30
CA ILE A 42 14.30 -22.80 13.81
C ILE A 42 12.78 -22.74 13.71
N LYS A 43 12.10 -22.70 14.87
CA LYS A 43 10.64 -22.53 14.91
C LYS A 43 10.26 -21.06 14.67
N PRO A 44 9.24 -20.75 13.85
CA PRO A 44 8.82 -19.38 13.58
C PRO A 44 8.41 -18.56 14.80
N SER A 45 7.89 -19.22 15.85
CA SER A 45 7.52 -18.57 17.12
C SER A 45 8.72 -18.18 17.99
N ARG A 46 9.90 -18.75 17.72
CA ARG A 46 11.14 -18.55 18.51
C ARG A 46 12.22 -17.82 17.72
N VAL A 47 12.03 -17.63 16.41
CA VAL A 47 13.04 -17.09 15.50
C VAL A 47 13.59 -15.73 15.95
N VAL A 48 12.77 -14.87 16.55
CA VAL A 48 13.21 -13.55 17.04
C VAL A 48 14.20 -13.69 18.20
N ALA A 49 13.91 -14.57 19.17
CA ALA A 49 14.80 -14.81 20.31
C ALA A 49 16.11 -15.47 19.87
N ILE A 50 16.03 -16.44 18.95
CA ILE A 50 17.22 -17.10 18.38
C ILE A 50 18.05 -16.12 17.58
N LEU A 51 17.43 -15.25 16.78
CA LEU A 51 18.10 -14.18 16.05
C LEU A 51 18.84 -13.24 16.99
N ALA A 52 18.20 -12.80 18.08
CA ALA A 52 18.80 -11.95 19.08
C ALA A 52 20.06 -12.59 19.70
N ALA A 53 19.98 -13.86 20.08
CA ALA A 53 21.10 -14.63 20.62
C ALA A 53 22.22 -14.81 19.58
N ALA A 54 21.86 -15.10 18.32
CA ALA A 54 22.81 -15.24 17.22
C ALA A 54 23.55 -13.92 16.93
N CYS A 55 22.85 -12.78 17.00
CA CYS A 55 23.45 -11.45 16.87
C CYS A 55 24.41 -11.13 18.03
N LEU A 56 24.02 -11.43 19.27
CA LEU A 56 24.89 -11.25 20.45
C LEU A 56 26.20 -12.04 20.29
N LEU A 57 26.09 -13.29 19.85
CA LEU A 57 27.23 -14.21 19.69
C LEU A 57 27.95 -14.08 18.34
N GLN A 58 27.49 -13.19 17.45
CA GLN A 58 28.01 -12.97 16.10
C GLN A 58 28.07 -14.24 15.23
N LEU A 59 26.99 -15.03 15.26
CA LEU A 59 26.87 -16.28 14.50
C LEU A 59 26.20 -16.02 13.14
N ASP A 60 26.98 -15.54 12.16
CA ASP A 60 26.46 -15.11 10.84
C ASP A 60 25.64 -16.18 10.11
N GLY A 61 26.08 -17.44 10.15
CA GLY A 61 25.34 -18.55 9.54
C GLY A 61 23.94 -18.74 10.15
N LEU A 62 23.84 -18.64 11.48
CA LEU A 62 22.56 -18.75 12.18
C LEU A 62 21.69 -17.50 11.95
N ILE A 63 22.28 -16.31 11.89
CA ILE A 63 21.58 -15.06 11.54
C ILE A 63 20.93 -15.19 10.15
N GLN A 64 21.67 -15.73 9.16
CA GLN A 64 21.14 -15.98 7.82
C GLN A 64 19.99 -16.98 7.82
N GLN A 65 20.12 -18.12 8.52
CA GLN A 65 19.06 -19.13 8.64
C GLN A 65 17.80 -18.55 9.32
N CYS A 66 17.96 -17.74 10.36
CA CYS A 66 16.85 -16.99 10.99
C CYS A 66 16.17 -16.07 9.96
N GLY A 67 16.96 -15.33 9.17
CA GLY A 67 16.44 -14.44 8.13
C GLY A 67 15.64 -15.16 7.03
N GLU A 68 16.10 -16.33 6.57
CA GLU A 68 15.35 -17.16 5.63
C GLU A 68 14.04 -17.67 6.23
N THR A 69 14.10 -18.21 7.46
CA THR A 69 12.91 -18.67 8.19
C THR A 69 11.89 -17.55 8.32
N MET A 70 12.32 -16.35 8.73
CA MET A 70 11.44 -15.18 8.86
C MET A 70 10.78 -14.82 7.53
N LYS A 71 11.52 -14.83 6.41
CA LYS A 71 10.98 -14.53 5.07
C LYS A 71 9.96 -15.56 4.60
N GLU A 72 10.14 -16.83 4.95
CA GLU A 72 9.24 -17.91 4.55
C GLU A 72 7.93 -17.91 5.34
N THR A 73 7.96 -17.43 6.59
CA THR A 73 6.82 -17.49 7.52
C THR A 73 6.19 -16.14 7.85
N ILE A 74 6.36 -15.14 6.98
CA ILE A 74 5.65 -13.85 7.06
C ILE A 74 4.15 -14.09 6.87
N ASN A 75 3.35 -13.64 7.83
CA ASN A 75 1.89 -13.63 7.77
C ASN A 75 1.35 -12.49 8.65
N VAL A 76 0.02 -12.36 8.72
CA VAL A 76 -0.66 -11.28 9.46
C VAL A 76 -0.25 -11.17 10.93
N LYS A 77 0.12 -12.28 11.59
CA LYS A 77 0.50 -12.30 13.01
C LYS A 77 1.98 -12.02 13.24
N THR A 78 2.83 -12.27 12.24
CA THR A 78 4.29 -12.20 12.38
C THR A 78 4.89 -10.96 11.75
N VAL A 79 4.23 -10.37 10.74
CA VAL A 79 4.82 -9.32 9.90
C VAL A 79 5.28 -8.08 10.66
N CYS A 80 4.51 -7.59 11.64
CA CYS A 80 4.87 -6.40 12.42
C CYS A 80 6.04 -6.69 13.38
N GLY A 81 6.00 -7.85 14.05
CA GLY A 81 7.09 -8.33 14.89
C GLY A 81 8.37 -8.51 14.08
N TYR A 82 8.29 -9.20 12.95
CA TYR A 82 9.44 -9.43 12.06
C TYR A 82 9.99 -8.14 11.47
N TYR A 83 9.14 -7.19 11.07
CA TYR A 83 9.61 -5.87 10.59
C TYR A 83 10.38 -5.13 11.67
N THR A 84 9.88 -5.13 12.91
CA THR A 84 10.52 -4.47 14.06
C THR A 84 11.84 -5.14 14.40
N SER A 85 11.85 -6.47 14.60
CA SER A 85 13.06 -7.23 14.92
C SER A 85 14.10 -7.14 13.81
N ALA A 86 13.70 -7.17 12.54
CA ALA A 86 14.61 -6.99 11.42
C ALA A 86 15.26 -5.59 11.43
N GLY A 87 14.53 -4.55 11.87
CA GLY A 87 15.10 -3.23 12.09
C GLY A 87 16.10 -3.19 13.25
N THR A 88 15.79 -3.84 14.37
CA THR A 88 16.65 -3.91 15.55
C THR A 88 17.96 -4.66 15.28
N TYR A 89 17.88 -5.79 14.57
CA TYR A 89 19.02 -6.70 14.34
C TYR A 89 19.72 -6.49 12.98
N GLY A 90 19.27 -5.53 12.17
CA GLY A 90 19.94 -5.17 10.90
C GLY A 90 19.65 -6.09 9.71
N LEU A 91 18.51 -6.78 9.68
CA LEU A 91 18.12 -7.69 8.60
C LEU A 91 17.29 -6.97 7.52
N ASP A 92 17.93 -6.12 6.72
CA ASP A 92 17.25 -5.30 5.70
C ASP A 92 16.46 -6.11 4.67
N SER A 93 16.93 -7.31 4.31
CA SER A 93 16.23 -8.19 3.36
C SER A 93 14.88 -8.68 3.92
N VAL A 94 14.83 -9.00 5.22
CA VAL A 94 13.60 -9.38 5.93
C VAL A 94 12.67 -8.17 6.04
N LYS A 95 13.21 -6.99 6.37
CA LYS A 95 12.45 -5.74 6.46
C LYS A 95 11.77 -5.39 5.14
N LYS A 96 12.49 -5.50 4.02
CA LYS A 96 11.94 -5.31 2.66
C LYS A 96 10.83 -6.31 2.36
N LYS A 97 11.01 -7.59 2.69
CA LYS A 97 9.97 -8.62 2.49
C LYS A 97 8.73 -8.41 3.34
N CYS A 98 8.87 -7.91 4.58
CA CYS A 98 7.74 -7.53 5.41
C CYS A 98 6.96 -6.36 4.79
N LEU A 99 7.64 -5.33 4.28
CA LEU A 99 6.99 -4.21 3.57
C LEU A 99 6.29 -4.68 2.30
N GLU A 100 6.91 -5.53 1.50
CA GLU A 100 6.28 -6.12 0.30
C GLU A 100 5.01 -6.90 0.66
N TRP A 101 5.05 -7.69 1.74
CA TRP A 101 3.87 -8.40 2.22
C TRP A 101 2.78 -7.42 2.65
N LEU A 102 3.11 -6.37 3.39
CA LEU A 102 2.15 -5.34 3.83
C LEU A 102 1.54 -4.59 2.64
N LEU A 103 2.34 -4.18 1.65
CA LEU A 103 1.86 -3.51 0.44
C LEU A 103 0.84 -4.36 -0.33
N ASN A 104 1.02 -5.68 -0.32
CA ASN A 104 0.11 -6.61 -0.98
C ASN A 104 -1.14 -6.90 -0.17
N ASN A 105 -1.05 -6.90 1.17
CA ASN A 105 -2.09 -7.47 2.05
C ASN A 105 -2.91 -6.44 2.84
N LEU A 106 -2.40 -5.22 3.05
CA LEU A 106 -3.06 -4.20 3.88
C LEU A 106 -4.52 -3.96 3.48
N MET A 107 -4.77 -3.87 2.17
CA MET A 107 -6.11 -3.60 1.63
C MET A 107 -6.87 -4.87 1.23
N THR A 108 -6.16 -5.91 0.80
CA THR A 108 -6.79 -7.15 0.30
C THR A 108 -7.28 -8.06 1.44
N HIS A 109 -6.62 -7.98 2.61
CA HIS A 109 -6.86 -8.80 3.79
C HIS A 109 -6.91 -7.90 5.05
N GLN A 110 -7.83 -6.93 5.07
CA GLN A 110 -7.98 -6.01 6.20
C GLN A 110 -8.16 -6.78 7.52
N ASN A 111 -7.39 -6.39 8.54
CA ASN A 111 -7.40 -6.99 9.86
C ASN A 111 -7.22 -5.89 10.91
N ALA A 112 -8.09 -5.87 11.93
CA ALA A 112 -8.08 -4.81 12.94
C ALA A 112 -6.84 -4.88 13.84
N GLU A 113 -6.39 -6.09 14.20
CA GLU A 113 -5.18 -6.27 15.00
C GLU A 113 -3.94 -5.83 14.22
N LEU A 114 -3.87 -6.15 12.92
CA LEU A 114 -2.82 -5.64 12.05
C LEU A 114 -2.80 -4.10 12.04
N PHE A 115 -3.96 -3.45 11.93
CA PHE A 115 -4.02 -1.98 11.98
C PHE A 115 -3.54 -1.41 13.32
N LYS A 116 -3.83 -2.06 14.45
CA LYS A 116 -3.36 -1.60 15.77
C LYS A 116 -1.84 -1.69 15.89
N GLU A 117 -1.22 -2.72 15.33
CA GLU A 117 0.23 -2.94 15.41
C GLU A 117 1.05 -2.04 14.46
N LEU A 118 0.43 -1.48 13.42
CA LEU A 118 1.14 -0.65 12.42
C LEU A 118 1.43 0.75 12.95
N SER A 119 2.72 1.05 13.10
CA SER A 119 3.20 2.38 13.46
C SER A 119 2.94 3.41 12.35
N ILE A 120 2.91 4.70 12.74
CA ILE A 120 2.75 5.85 11.84
C ILE A 120 3.80 5.82 10.71
N ASN A 121 5.05 5.49 11.03
CA ASN A 121 6.13 5.45 10.04
C ASN A 121 5.93 4.34 9.00
N VAL A 122 5.48 3.17 9.41
CA VAL A 122 5.19 2.07 8.48
C VAL A 122 3.98 2.44 7.62
N MET A 123 2.90 2.94 8.23
CA MET A 123 1.72 3.36 7.47
C MET A 123 2.04 4.46 6.45
N LYS A 124 2.87 5.44 6.81
CA LYS A 124 3.38 6.47 5.88
C LYS A 124 4.08 5.85 4.68
N GLN A 125 4.97 4.88 4.89
CA GLN A 125 5.67 4.18 3.80
C GLN A 125 4.70 3.39 2.91
N LEU A 126 3.70 2.75 3.49
CA LEU A 126 2.71 1.96 2.75
C LEU A 126 1.83 2.85 1.87
N ILE A 127 1.28 3.94 2.42
CA ILE A 127 0.41 4.85 1.66
C ILE A 127 1.20 5.70 0.68
N GLY A 128 2.46 6.04 0.96
CA GLY A 128 3.32 6.74 0.00
C GLY A 128 3.73 5.89 -1.20
N SER A 129 3.61 4.56 -1.11
CA SER A 129 4.06 3.65 -2.15
C SER A 129 3.05 3.52 -3.30
N SER A 130 3.53 3.69 -4.52
CA SER A 130 2.81 3.32 -5.75
C SER A 130 2.55 1.82 -5.84
N ASN A 131 3.30 1.01 -5.07
CA ASN A 131 3.19 -0.44 -5.06
C ASN A 131 2.07 -0.97 -4.14
N LEU A 132 1.39 -0.12 -3.37
CA LEU A 132 0.24 -0.54 -2.56
C LEU A 132 -0.83 -1.18 -3.45
N PHE A 133 -1.30 -2.38 -3.10
CA PHE A 133 -2.43 -3.01 -3.77
C PHE A 133 -3.72 -2.36 -3.29
N VAL A 134 -4.41 -1.65 -4.19
CA VAL A 134 -5.69 -0.98 -3.89
C VAL A 134 -6.84 -1.82 -4.43
N MET A 135 -8.00 -1.82 -3.75
CA MET A 135 -9.09 -2.74 -4.05
C MET A 135 -10.14 -2.19 -5.00
N GLN A 136 -10.48 -0.90 -4.92
CA GLN A 136 -11.34 -0.23 -5.90
C GLN A 136 -10.73 1.10 -6.31
N VAL A 137 -10.68 2.09 -5.42
CA VAL A 137 -10.29 3.47 -5.73
C VAL A 137 -9.59 4.12 -4.54
N GLU A 138 -9.06 5.33 -4.74
CA GLU A 138 -8.35 6.11 -3.72
C GLU A 138 -9.19 6.35 -2.44
N MET A 139 -10.52 6.44 -2.56
CA MET A 139 -11.42 6.57 -1.41
C MET A 139 -11.31 5.40 -0.43
N ASP A 140 -11.02 4.18 -0.91
CA ASP A 140 -10.81 3.02 -0.02
C ASP A 140 -9.61 3.22 0.89
N ILE A 141 -8.57 3.91 0.40
CA ILE A 141 -7.34 4.20 1.15
C ILE A 141 -7.68 5.22 2.24
N TYR A 142 -8.45 6.25 1.92
CA TYR A 142 -8.96 7.20 2.91
C TYR A 142 -9.78 6.49 4.00
N THR A 143 -10.72 5.61 3.61
CA THR A 143 -11.51 4.83 4.56
C THR A 143 -10.63 3.90 5.42
N ALA A 144 -9.61 3.27 4.85
CA ALA A 144 -8.66 2.44 5.60
C ALA A 144 -7.84 3.26 6.59
N LEU A 145 -7.36 4.45 6.20
CA LEU A 145 -6.66 5.37 7.10
C LEU A 145 -7.55 5.89 8.21
N LYS A 146 -8.82 6.18 7.92
CA LYS A 146 -9.82 6.59 8.92
C LYS A 146 -9.99 5.50 9.99
N LYS A 147 -10.17 4.24 9.58
CA LYS A 147 -10.25 3.08 10.48
C LYS A 147 -8.97 2.87 11.28
N TRP A 148 -7.82 2.95 10.62
CA TRP A 148 -6.52 2.79 11.27
C TRP A 148 -6.29 3.87 12.33
N MET A 149 -6.52 5.14 12.00
CA MET A 149 -6.38 6.26 12.95
C MET A 149 -7.31 6.10 14.16
N PHE A 150 -8.56 5.68 13.94
CA PHE A 150 -9.47 5.33 15.04
C PHE A 150 -8.91 4.21 15.94
N LEU A 151 -8.36 3.13 15.37
CA LEU A 151 -7.77 2.04 16.14
C LEU A 151 -6.49 2.44 16.89
N GLN A 152 -5.72 3.40 16.37
CA GLN A 152 -4.57 3.96 17.06
C GLN A 152 -4.98 4.83 18.27
N LEU A 153 -6.10 5.55 18.14
CA LEU A 153 -6.63 6.42 19.20
C LEU A 153 -7.48 5.68 20.23
N VAL A 154 -8.09 4.56 19.83
CA VAL A 154 -8.96 3.72 20.66
C VAL A 154 -8.45 2.27 20.63
N PRO A 155 -7.27 1.98 21.22
CA PRO A 155 -6.66 0.65 21.15
C PRO A 155 -7.48 -0.43 21.87
N SER A 156 -8.36 -0.04 22.80
CA SER A 156 -9.27 -0.94 23.53
C SER A 156 -10.42 -1.47 22.68
N TRP A 157 -10.63 -0.95 21.46
CA TRP A 157 -11.67 -1.41 20.56
C TRP A 157 -11.47 -2.88 20.17
N ASN A 158 -12.51 -3.71 20.28
CA ASN A 158 -12.46 -5.16 20.05
C ASN A 158 -13.66 -5.69 19.27
N GLY A 159 -14.35 -4.83 18.51
CA GLY A 159 -15.49 -5.20 17.68
C GLY A 159 -15.12 -6.00 16.43
N SER A 160 -16.12 -6.31 15.60
CA SER A 160 -15.90 -6.98 14.31
C SER A 160 -15.53 -6.00 13.20
N LEU A 161 -14.79 -6.47 12.18
CA LEU A 161 -14.44 -5.65 10.99
C LEU A 161 -15.66 -5.04 10.28
N LYS A 162 -16.83 -5.68 10.37
CA LYS A 162 -18.07 -5.16 9.80
C LYS A 162 -18.58 -3.92 10.54
N GLN A 163 -18.38 -3.87 11.86
CA GLN A 163 -18.78 -2.74 12.71
C GLN A 163 -17.76 -1.61 12.71
N LEU A 164 -16.49 -1.92 12.40
CA LEU A 164 -15.37 -1.00 12.50
C LEU A 164 -15.63 0.35 11.79
N LEU A 165 -16.13 0.33 10.55
CA LEU A 165 -16.40 1.58 9.83
C LEU A 165 -17.50 2.40 10.51
N THR A 166 -18.61 1.77 10.86
CA THR A 166 -19.74 2.44 11.51
C THR A 166 -19.34 3.06 12.85
N GLU A 167 -18.59 2.33 13.67
CA GLU A 167 -18.11 2.84 14.96
C GLU A 167 -17.07 3.96 14.78
N THR A 168 -16.21 3.84 13.77
CA THR A 168 -15.28 4.89 13.37
C THR A 168 -16.03 6.18 12.99
N ASP A 169 -17.07 6.07 12.15
CA ASP A 169 -17.87 7.22 11.70
C ASP A 169 -18.59 7.89 12.87
N VAL A 170 -19.18 7.10 13.78
CA VAL A 170 -19.81 7.60 15.00
C VAL A 170 -18.80 8.31 15.89
N TRP A 171 -17.58 7.78 16.03
CA TRP A 171 -16.54 8.37 16.84
C TRP A 171 -16.08 9.72 16.28
N PHE A 172 -15.75 9.79 14.99
CA PHE A 172 -15.36 11.05 14.34
C PHE A 172 -16.49 12.08 14.31
N SER A 173 -17.74 11.64 14.16
CA SER A 173 -18.90 12.54 14.25
C SER A 173 -19.03 13.19 15.63
N LYS A 174 -18.65 12.51 16.72
CA LYS A 174 -18.60 13.09 18.06
C LYS A 174 -17.46 14.09 18.19
N GLN A 175 -16.24 13.70 17.78
CA GLN A 175 -15.08 14.61 17.82
C GLN A 175 -15.33 15.90 17.06
N ARG A 176 -15.99 15.83 15.89
CA ARG A 176 -16.34 17.01 15.10
C ARG A 176 -17.23 18.01 15.87
N LYS A 177 -18.11 17.53 16.74
CA LYS A 177 -18.95 18.42 17.59
C LYS A 177 -18.14 19.07 18.70
N ASP A 178 -17.09 18.41 19.18
CA ASP A 178 -16.25 18.92 20.27
C ASP A 178 -15.25 19.98 19.78
N PHE A 179 -14.85 19.93 18.50
CA PHE A 179 -13.86 20.83 17.88
C PHE A 179 -14.46 21.72 16.77
N GLU A 180 -15.64 22.29 16.99
CA GLU A 180 -16.38 23.07 15.97
C GLU A 180 -15.48 23.99 15.11
N GLY A 181 -15.52 23.76 13.79
CA GLY A 181 -14.79 24.57 12.80
C GLY A 181 -13.34 24.15 12.54
N MET A 182 -12.77 23.22 13.31
CA MET A 182 -11.41 22.70 13.12
C MET A 182 -11.44 21.29 12.51
N ALA A 183 -10.56 21.01 11.55
CA ALA A 183 -10.43 19.66 11.02
C ALA A 183 -9.69 18.75 12.01
N PHE A 184 -10.05 17.46 12.08
CA PHE A 184 -9.48 16.55 13.08
C PHE A 184 -7.94 16.51 13.02
N LEU A 185 -7.34 16.52 11.83
CA LEU A 185 -5.88 16.49 11.65
C LEU A 185 -5.14 17.73 12.17
N GLU A 186 -5.85 18.82 12.46
CA GLU A 186 -5.28 20.06 13.02
C GLU A 186 -5.24 20.04 14.56
N THR A 187 -6.05 19.15 15.16
CA THR A 187 -6.06 18.94 16.62
C THR A 187 -4.76 18.30 17.10
N GLU A 188 -4.45 18.45 18.39
CA GLU A 188 -3.24 17.82 18.98
C GLU A 188 -3.23 16.29 18.81
N GLN A 189 -4.39 15.64 18.85
CA GLN A 189 -4.52 14.19 18.63
C GLN A 189 -4.33 13.81 17.16
N GLY A 190 -4.74 14.66 16.22
CA GLY A 190 -4.64 14.43 14.79
C GLY A 190 -3.26 14.71 14.19
N LYS A 191 -2.49 15.65 14.76
CA LYS A 191 -1.18 16.07 14.25
C LYS A 191 -0.20 14.93 13.90
N PRO A 192 -0.05 13.86 14.72
CA PRO A 192 0.85 12.76 14.38
C PRO A 192 0.51 12.06 13.05
N PHE A 193 -0.77 12.06 12.68
CA PHE A 193 -1.29 11.36 11.49
C PHE A 193 -1.18 12.18 10.20
N VAL A 194 -0.97 13.50 10.30
CA VAL A 194 -0.85 14.42 9.15
C VAL A 194 0.13 13.89 8.12
N SER A 195 1.30 13.41 8.56
CA SER A 195 2.35 12.92 7.67
C SER A 195 1.93 11.73 6.81
N VAL A 196 0.96 10.93 7.27
CA VAL A 196 0.39 9.79 6.54
C VAL A 196 -0.67 10.28 5.57
N PHE A 197 -1.64 11.07 6.05
CA PHE A 197 -2.76 11.57 5.23
C PHE A 197 -2.31 12.47 4.08
N ARG A 198 -1.14 13.12 4.18
CA ARG A 198 -0.52 13.87 3.07
C ARG A 198 -0.20 13.03 1.83
N HIS A 199 -0.12 11.69 1.96
CA HIS A 199 0.12 10.78 0.84
C HIS A 199 -1.20 10.31 0.16
N LEU A 200 -2.35 10.77 0.62
CA LEU A 200 -3.61 10.60 -0.11
C LEU A 200 -3.59 11.44 -1.37
N ARG A 201 -3.99 10.83 -2.49
CA ARG A 201 -4.10 11.48 -3.78
C ARG A 201 -5.50 12.08 -3.90
N LEU A 202 -5.73 13.14 -3.13
CA LEU A 202 -7.04 13.78 -2.96
C LEU A 202 -7.74 14.09 -4.28
N GLN A 203 -6.98 14.38 -5.35
CA GLN A 203 -7.52 14.62 -6.69
C GLN A 203 -8.40 13.48 -7.20
N TYR A 204 -8.09 12.23 -6.86
CA TYR A 204 -8.87 11.07 -7.28
C TYR A 204 -10.03 10.76 -6.34
N ILE A 205 -10.02 11.30 -5.13
CA ILE A 205 -11.17 11.22 -4.21
C ILE A 205 -12.23 12.23 -4.62
N ILE A 206 -11.84 13.50 -4.80
CA ILE A 206 -12.80 14.57 -5.11
C ILE A 206 -13.34 14.52 -6.54
N SER A 207 -12.75 13.68 -7.40
CA SER A 207 -13.24 13.42 -8.75
C SER A 207 -14.60 12.70 -8.77
N ASP A 208 -15.03 12.13 -7.65
CA ASP A 208 -16.36 11.52 -7.45
C ASP A 208 -17.19 12.34 -6.46
N LEU A 209 -18.40 12.75 -6.85
CA LEU A 209 -19.24 13.64 -6.04
C LEU A 209 -19.63 13.04 -4.69
N ALA A 210 -19.91 11.73 -4.64
CA ALA A 210 -20.27 11.07 -3.39
C ALA A 210 -19.07 11.06 -2.43
N SER A 211 -17.88 10.71 -2.93
CA SER A 211 -16.62 10.70 -2.19
C SER A 211 -16.21 12.11 -1.73
N ALA A 212 -16.36 13.12 -2.58
CA ALA A 212 -16.14 14.53 -2.25
C ALA A 212 -17.03 15.00 -1.08
N ARG A 213 -18.32 14.65 -1.10
CA ARG A 213 -19.23 14.97 0.01
C ARG A 213 -18.84 14.25 1.30
N ILE A 214 -18.44 12.99 1.22
CA ILE A 214 -18.03 12.23 2.41
C ILE A 214 -16.79 12.85 3.05
N ILE A 215 -15.74 13.15 2.27
CA ILE A 215 -14.50 13.69 2.83
C ILE A 215 -14.69 15.07 3.45
N GLU A 216 -15.56 15.91 2.87
CA GLU A 216 -15.94 17.21 3.46
C GLU A 216 -16.78 17.04 4.73
N GLN A 217 -17.76 16.13 4.72
CA GLN A 217 -18.63 15.88 5.88
C GLN A 217 -17.86 15.28 7.06
N ASP A 218 -16.87 14.44 6.80
CA ASP A 218 -16.03 13.85 7.83
C ASP A 218 -15.21 14.91 8.58
N ALA A 219 -14.86 16.02 7.93
CA ALA A 219 -14.03 17.10 8.48
C ALA A 219 -12.73 16.58 9.14
N ILE A 220 -12.18 15.47 8.64
CA ILE A 220 -10.91 14.93 9.10
C ILE A 220 -9.75 15.67 8.44
N VAL A 221 -9.84 15.83 7.12
CA VAL A 221 -8.85 16.52 6.30
C VAL A 221 -9.16 18.02 6.29
N PRO A 222 -8.17 18.91 6.47
CA PRO A 222 -8.37 20.36 6.43
C PRO A 222 -8.98 20.82 5.10
N SER A 223 -9.90 21.79 5.20
CA SER A 223 -10.63 22.32 4.04
C SER A 223 -9.70 22.98 3.02
N GLU A 224 -8.59 23.54 3.49
CA GLU A 224 -7.53 24.19 2.71
C GLU A 224 -6.80 23.19 1.80
N TRP A 225 -6.69 21.92 2.22
CA TRP A 225 -6.10 20.89 1.37
C TRP A 225 -7.03 20.59 0.22
N LEU A 226 -8.33 20.49 0.47
CA LEU A 226 -9.34 20.21 -0.54
C LEU A 226 -9.52 21.38 -1.51
N SER A 227 -9.58 22.62 -1.02
CA SER A 227 -9.80 23.82 -1.85
C SER A 227 -8.70 24.02 -2.90
N SER A 228 -7.44 23.77 -2.54
CA SER A 228 -6.31 23.77 -3.47
C SER A 228 -6.51 22.73 -4.59
N VAL A 229 -6.93 21.51 -4.22
CA VAL A 229 -7.12 20.42 -5.17
C VAL A 229 -8.35 20.67 -6.05
N TYR A 230 -9.46 21.21 -5.52
CA TYR A 230 -10.61 21.63 -6.33
C TYR A 230 -10.22 22.65 -7.39
N LYS A 231 -9.42 23.67 -7.03
CA LYS A 231 -8.91 24.67 -7.98
C LYS A 231 -8.05 24.01 -9.07
N GLN A 232 -7.18 23.08 -8.70
CA GLN A 232 -6.35 22.34 -9.65
C GLN A 232 -7.18 21.46 -10.60
N GLN A 233 -8.18 20.75 -10.08
CA GLN A 233 -9.09 19.91 -10.87
C GLN A 233 -9.94 20.75 -11.83
N TRP A 234 -10.40 21.94 -11.41
CA TRP A 234 -11.09 22.88 -12.29
C TRP A 234 -10.22 23.32 -13.46
N PHE A 235 -8.96 23.71 -13.21
CA PHE A 235 -8.06 24.06 -14.31
C PHE A 235 -7.68 22.87 -15.18
N ALA A 236 -7.53 21.67 -14.61
CA ALA A 236 -7.29 20.46 -15.39
C ALA A 236 -8.48 20.14 -16.31
N MET A 237 -9.72 20.33 -15.84
CA MET A 237 -10.91 20.20 -16.68
C MET A 237 -10.93 21.23 -17.80
N LEU A 238 -10.67 22.51 -17.51
CA LEU A 238 -10.62 23.55 -18.53
C LEU A 238 -9.56 23.26 -19.59
N ARG A 239 -8.36 22.81 -19.19
CA ARG A 239 -7.31 22.39 -20.11
C ARG A 239 -7.73 21.20 -20.96
N ALA A 240 -8.32 20.16 -20.36
CA ALA A 240 -8.77 18.99 -21.13
C ALA A 240 -9.83 19.33 -22.20
N GLU A 241 -10.63 20.36 -21.98
CA GLU A 241 -11.66 20.83 -22.92
C GLU A 241 -11.13 21.83 -23.96
N GLN A 242 -10.20 22.72 -23.58
CA GLN A 242 -9.72 23.83 -24.42
C GLN A 242 -8.40 23.52 -25.12
N ASP A 243 -7.51 22.79 -24.48
CA ASP A 243 -6.21 22.42 -25.03
C ASP A 243 -6.38 21.21 -25.96
N SER A 244 -5.56 21.17 -27.02
CA SER A 244 -5.50 20.02 -27.93
C SER A 244 -4.56 18.92 -27.43
N GLU A 245 -4.24 18.92 -26.14
CA GLU A 245 -3.34 17.93 -25.54
C GLU A 245 -4.00 16.56 -25.43
N VAL A 246 -3.30 15.58 -25.98
CA VAL A 246 -3.76 14.19 -26.05
C VAL A 246 -3.57 13.49 -24.70
N GLY A 247 -2.74 14.03 -23.79
CA GLY A 247 -2.34 13.41 -22.52
C GLY A 247 -0.86 13.00 -22.54
N PRO A 248 -0.40 12.15 -21.61
CA PRO A 248 1.00 11.74 -21.48
C PRO A 248 1.58 11.17 -22.78
N GLN A 249 2.76 11.67 -23.20
CA GLN A 249 3.49 11.21 -24.38
C GLN A 249 4.79 10.46 -24.03
N GLU A 250 5.35 10.74 -22.85
CA GLU A 250 6.57 10.12 -22.36
C GLU A 250 6.35 9.52 -20.96
N ILE A 251 7.06 8.43 -20.67
CA ILE A 251 6.96 7.76 -19.37
C ILE A 251 7.87 8.48 -18.38
N ASN A 252 7.28 9.36 -17.57
CA ASN A 252 7.92 9.83 -16.35
C ASN A 252 7.54 8.90 -15.19
N LYS A 253 8.49 8.03 -14.80
CA LYS A 253 8.27 7.05 -13.73
C LYS A 253 7.99 7.71 -12.38
N GLU A 254 8.72 8.76 -12.03
CA GLU A 254 8.57 9.46 -10.75
C GLU A 254 7.20 10.13 -10.65
N GLU A 255 6.77 10.78 -11.74
CA GLU A 255 5.45 11.38 -11.83
C GLU A 255 4.34 10.33 -11.73
N LEU A 256 4.45 9.21 -12.46
CA LEU A 256 3.46 8.14 -12.40
C LEU A 256 3.42 7.52 -11.00
N GLU A 257 4.57 7.28 -10.38
CA GLU A 257 4.63 6.72 -9.04
C GLU A 257 4.10 7.68 -7.97
N GLY A 258 4.29 9.00 -8.11
CA GLY A 258 3.81 10.01 -7.17
C GLY A 258 2.34 10.38 -7.35
N ASN A 259 1.89 10.55 -8.60
CA ASN A 259 0.66 11.25 -8.92
C ASN A 259 -0.43 10.40 -9.56
N SER A 260 -0.21 9.14 -9.93
CA SER A 260 -1.23 8.32 -10.60
C SER A 260 -2.48 8.04 -9.76
N MET A 261 -3.62 7.80 -10.40
CA MET A 261 -4.77 7.17 -9.75
C MET A 261 -4.40 5.75 -9.34
N ARG A 262 -4.68 5.37 -8.10
CA ARG A 262 -4.54 3.99 -7.63
C ARG A 262 -5.91 3.35 -7.56
N CYS A 263 -6.05 2.23 -8.24
CA CYS A 263 -7.32 1.52 -8.32
C CYS A 263 -7.09 0.02 -8.50
N GLY A 264 -8.13 -0.78 -8.29
CA GLY A 264 -8.00 -2.21 -8.47
C GLY A 264 -9.33 -2.96 -8.53
N ARG A 265 -9.24 -4.29 -8.59
CA ARG A 265 -10.37 -5.19 -8.67
C ARG A 265 -9.98 -6.59 -8.20
N LYS A 266 -10.89 -7.27 -7.52
CA LYS A 266 -10.77 -8.70 -7.22
C LYS A 266 -11.67 -9.52 -8.14
N LEU A 267 -11.08 -10.44 -8.89
CA LEU A 267 -11.82 -11.45 -9.64
C LEU A 267 -11.84 -12.74 -8.80
N ALA A 268 -13.03 -13.19 -8.41
CA ALA A 268 -13.17 -14.33 -7.51
C ALA A 268 -12.90 -15.67 -8.20
N LYS A 269 -13.17 -15.76 -9.50
CA LYS A 269 -13.03 -16.96 -10.34
C LYS A 269 -12.78 -16.56 -11.79
N ASP A 270 -12.45 -17.53 -12.64
CA ASP A 270 -12.41 -17.32 -14.08
C ASP A 270 -13.82 -17.03 -14.62
N GLY A 271 -13.89 -16.23 -15.68
CA GLY A 271 -15.14 -15.77 -16.28
C GLY A 271 -14.98 -14.45 -17.02
N GLU A 272 -16.11 -13.86 -17.40
CA GLU A 272 -16.14 -12.56 -18.06
C GLU A 272 -16.46 -11.45 -17.06
N TYR A 273 -15.61 -10.43 -17.04
CA TYR A 273 -15.78 -9.27 -16.18
C TYR A 273 -15.61 -8.01 -17.00
N CYS A 274 -16.48 -7.03 -16.78
CA CYS A 274 -16.40 -5.73 -17.41
C CYS A 274 -16.72 -4.68 -16.35
N TRP A 275 -15.83 -3.71 -16.14
CA TRP A 275 -15.99 -2.72 -15.08
C TRP A 275 -15.33 -1.39 -15.43
N ARG A 276 -15.71 -0.37 -14.67
CA ARG A 276 -15.11 0.95 -14.63
C ARG A 276 -14.75 1.28 -13.19
N TRP A 277 -13.77 2.16 -13.00
CA TRP A 277 -13.55 2.80 -11.72
C TRP A 277 -14.30 4.13 -11.68
N THR A 278 -14.86 4.47 -10.51
CA THR A 278 -15.57 5.73 -10.32
C THR A 278 -14.60 6.91 -10.35
N GLY A 279 -15.11 8.08 -10.75
CA GLY A 279 -14.35 9.32 -10.82
C GLY A 279 -14.44 10.00 -12.18
N PHE A 280 -14.45 11.32 -12.19
CA PHE A 280 -14.39 12.13 -13.40
C PHE A 280 -12.93 12.29 -13.85
N ASN A 281 -12.56 11.52 -14.86
CA ASN A 281 -11.22 11.47 -15.44
C ASN A 281 -11.07 12.41 -16.65
N PHE A 282 -11.59 13.64 -16.54
CA PHE A 282 -11.57 14.64 -17.63
C PHE A 282 -12.10 14.11 -18.97
N GLY A 283 -13.21 13.38 -18.88
CA GLY A 283 -13.88 12.77 -20.02
C GLY A 283 -13.19 11.52 -20.60
N PHE A 284 -12.12 11.01 -19.99
CA PHE A 284 -11.52 9.74 -20.37
C PHE A 284 -12.23 8.57 -19.65
N ASP A 285 -13.33 8.08 -20.24
CA ASP A 285 -14.02 6.87 -19.74
C ASP A 285 -13.30 5.60 -20.20
N LEU A 286 -12.53 5.00 -19.27
CA LEU A 286 -11.83 3.75 -19.48
C LEU A 286 -12.65 2.56 -18.98
N LEU A 287 -13.13 1.76 -19.92
CA LEU A 287 -13.74 0.46 -19.65
C LEU A 287 -12.65 -0.61 -19.65
N VAL A 288 -12.64 -1.44 -18.61
CA VAL A 288 -11.72 -2.57 -18.50
C VAL A 288 -12.49 -3.87 -18.57
N THR A 289 -12.02 -4.77 -19.43
CA THR A 289 -12.62 -6.08 -19.62
C THR A 289 -11.59 -7.17 -19.36
N TYR A 290 -11.97 -8.15 -18.56
CA TYR A 290 -11.30 -9.44 -18.49
C TYR A 290 -12.18 -10.47 -19.20
N THR A 291 -11.68 -11.04 -20.29
CA THR A 291 -12.33 -12.14 -21.01
C THR A 291 -11.26 -12.99 -21.68
N ASN A 292 -11.47 -14.30 -21.75
CA ASN A 292 -10.54 -15.24 -22.38
C ASN A 292 -9.09 -15.06 -21.91
N ARG A 293 -8.91 -14.67 -20.63
CA ARG A 293 -7.61 -14.40 -19.99
C ARG A 293 -6.83 -13.22 -20.56
N TYR A 294 -7.49 -12.33 -21.27
CA TYR A 294 -6.94 -11.04 -21.68
C TYR A 294 -7.48 -9.94 -20.77
N ILE A 295 -6.63 -8.94 -20.51
CA ILE A 295 -7.08 -7.64 -20.01
C ILE A 295 -7.12 -6.70 -21.21
N ILE A 296 -8.28 -6.10 -21.44
CA ILE A 296 -8.57 -5.22 -22.56
C ILE A 296 -8.98 -3.86 -22.00
N PHE A 297 -8.41 -2.80 -22.55
CA PHE A 297 -8.79 -1.42 -22.29
C PHE A 297 -9.57 -0.88 -23.47
N LYS A 298 -10.68 -0.18 -23.17
CA LYS A 298 -11.49 0.53 -24.15
C LYS A 298 -11.74 1.94 -23.70
N ARG A 299 -11.54 2.91 -24.61
CA ARG A 299 -12.00 4.28 -24.39
C ARG A 299 -13.45 4.41 -24.83
N ASN A 300 -14.39 4.31 -23.90
CA ASN A 300 -15.82 4.28 -24.24
C ASN A 300 -16.39 5.70 -24.41
N THR A 301 -16.90 6.03 -25.60
CA THR A 301 -17.47 7.36 -25.88
C THR A 301 -18.91 7.35 -26.37
N LEU A 302 -19.38 6.26 -26.96
CA LEU A 302 -20.72 6.18 -27.55
C LEU A 302 -21.84 5.91 -26.53
N ASN A 303 -21.55 5.18 -25.45
CA ASN A 303 -22.55 4.70 -24.48
C ASN A 303 -22.48 5.48 -23.17
N GLN A 304 -22.73 6.80 -23.20
CA GLN A 304 -22.77 7.63 -22.00
C GLN A 304 -24.16 8.18 -21.72
N PRO A 305 -24.62 8.15 -20.46
CA PRO A 305 -25.91 8.75 -20.09
C PRO A 305 -25.91 10.28 -20.20
N CYS A 306 -24.75 10.92 -20.15
CA CYS A 306 -24.57 12.36 -20.29
C CYS A 306 -23.53 12.66 -21.38
N SER A 307 -23.93 13.39 -22.42
CA SER A 307 -23.08 13.74 -23.56
C SER A 307 -21.86 14.58 -23.21
N GLY A 308 -21.92 15.34 -22.10
CA GLY A 308 -20.80 16.15 -21.60
C GLY A 308 -19.82 15.41 -20.69
N SER A 309 -20.01 14.11 -20.46
CA SER A 309 -19.16 13.33 -19.56
C SER A 309 -17.95 12.68 -20.23
N VAL A 310 -17.81 12.81 -21.57
CA VAL A 310 -16.69 12.24 -22.33
C VAL A 310 -15.99 13.27 -23.17
N SER A 311 -14.67 13.12 -23.26
CA SER A 311 -13.84 13.99 -24.07
C SER A 311 -14.07 13.71 -25.55
N LEU A 312 -14.36 14.78 -26.30
CA LEU A 312 -14.60 14.72 -27.74
C LEU A 312 -13.33 14.67 -28.58
N GLN A 313 -12.15 14.78 -27.97
CA GLN A 313 -10.88 14.70 -28.68
C GLN A 313 -10.77 13.37 -29.46
N PRO A 314 -10.20 13.36 -30.68
CA PRO A 314 -10.15 12.16 -31.50
C PRO A 314 -9.32 11.05 -30.86
N ARG A 315 -8.21 11.40 -30.21
CA ARG A 315 -7.29 10.50 -29.51
C ARG A 315 -7.01 11.04 -28.13
N ARG A 316 -6.82 10.15 -27.17
CA ARG A 316 -6.31 10.48 -25.82
C ARG A 316 -5.34 9.38 -25.38
N SER A 317 -4.30 9.77 -24.66
CA SER A 317 -3.27 8.90 -24.12
C SER A 317 -3.43 8.75 -22.61
N ILE A 318 -3.07 7.58 -22.12
CA ILE A 318 -2.91 7.30 -20.69
C ILE A 318 -1.55 6.66 -20.45
N ALA A 319 -0.87 7.09 -19.40
CA ALA A 319 0.27 6.36 -18.87
C ALA A 319 -0.24 5.43 -17.75
N PHE A 320 0.18 4.16 -17.76
CA PHE A 320 -0.31 3.21 -16.80
C PHE A 320 0.72 2.15 -16.39
N ARG A 321 0.46 1.55 -15.23
CA ARG A 321 1.10 0.30 -14.79
C ARG A 321 0.02 -0.61 -14.24
N LEU A 322 -0.15 -1.75 -14.88
CA LEU A 322 -1.07 -2.80 -14.46
C LEU A 322 -0.26 -3.91 -13.78
N ARG A 323 -0.77 -4.37 -12.63
CA ARG A 323 -0.21 -5.46 -11.83
C ARG A 323 -1.31 -6.44 -11.48
N LEU A 324 -1.00 -7.72 -11.59
CA LEU A 324 -1.86 -8.79 -11.14
C LEU A 324 -1.12 -9.64 -10.13
N ALA A 325 -1.85 -10.13 -9.14
CA ALA A 325 -1.35 -11.01 -8.12
C ALA A 325 -2.40 -12.01 -7.66
N SER A 326 -1.96 -13.19 -7.25
CA SER A 326 -2.74 -14.14 -6.47
C SER A 326 -1.99 -14.48 -5.19
N PHE A 327 -2.73 -14.67 -4.11
CA PHE A 327 -2.17 -14.91 -2.78
C PHE A 327 -2.67 -16.23 -2.22
N ASP A 328 -1.86 -16.87 -1.39
CA ASP A 328 -2.31 -18.00 -0.58
C ASP A 328 -3.10 -17.55 0.65
N SER A 329 -3.53 -18.50 1.48
CA SER A 329 -4.28 -18.22 2.71
C SER A 329 -3.49 -17.42 3.76
N SER A 330 -2.16 -17.36 3.65
CA SER A 330 -1.28 -16.58 4.53
C SER A 330 -1.00 -15.18 3.99
N GLY A 331 -1.50 -14.84 2.80
CA GLY A 331 -1.20 -13.59 2.10
C GLY A 331 0.12 -13.60 1.33
N LYS A 332 0.79 -14.75 1.24
CA LYS A 332 2.04 -14.88 0.46
C LYS A 332 1.71 -14.92 -1.03
N LEU A 333 2.53 -14.22 -1.81
CA LEU A 333 2.37 -14.12 -3.26
C LEU A 333 2.64 -15.49 -3.92
N ILE A 334 1.66 -16.02 -4.66
CA ILE A 334 1.82 -17.26 -5.44
C ILE A 334 2.25 -16.93 -6.88
N CYS A 335 1.59 -15.95 -7.50
CA CYS A 335 1.82 -15.54 -8.87
C CYS A 335 1.71 -14.02 -8.95
N SER A 336 2.59 -13.39 -9.73
CA SER A 336 2.44 -11.98 -10.12
C SER A 336 2.79 -11.76 -11.59
N ARG A 337 2.13 -10.76 -12.19
CA ARG A 337 2.40 -10.25 -13.53
C ARG A 337 2.31 -8.72 -13.49
N THR A 338 3.09 -8.07 -14.35
CA THR A 338 3.01 -6.63 -14.55
C THR A 338 3.25 -6.27 -16.00
N THR A 339 2.61 -5.21 -16.47
CA THR A 339 2.90 -4.61 -17.78
C THR A 339 4.21 -3.82 -17.78
N GLY A 340 4.79 -3.54 -16.61
CA GLY A 340 5.69 -2.41 -16.46
C GLY A 340 4.94 -1.08 -16.66
N TYR A 341 5.69 0.00 -16.84
CA TYR A 341 5.15 1.30 -17.20
C TYR A 341 4.94 1.36 -18.71
N GLN A 342 3.74 1.75 -19.15
CA GLN A 342 3.38 1.84 -20.57
C GLN A 342 2.55 3.09 -20.83
N ILE A 343 2.55 3.54 -22.08
CA ILE A 343 1.61 4.54 -22.58
C ILE A 343 0.72 3.87 -23.61
N LEU A 344 -0.56 4.19 -23.54
CA LEU A 344 -1.57 3.71 -24.46
C LEU A 344 -2.36 4.90 -25.00
N THR A 345 -2.39 5.05 -26.32
CA THR A 345 -3.22 6.04 -27.01
C THR A 345 -4.42 5.34 -27.62
N LEU A 346 -5.62 5.81 -27.27
CA LEU A 346 -6.89 5.25 -27.75
C LEU A 346 -7.71 6.30 -28.52
N GLU A 347 -8.18 5.89 -29.69
CA GLU A 347 -9.26 6.54 -30.42
C GLU A 347 -10.61 6.29 -29.73
N LYS A 348 -11.65 7.01 -30.19
CA LYS A 348 -13.01 6.83 -29.70
C LYS A 348 -13.46 5.38 -29.90
N ASP A 349 -13.86 4.73 -28.81
CA ASP A 349 -14.33 3.34 -28.75
C ASP A 349 -13.35 2.28 -29.23
N GLN A 350 -12.07 2.65 -29.37
CA GLN A 350 -11.00 1.71 -29.65
C GLN A 350 -10.77 0.79 -28.45
N GLU A 351 -10.60 -0.50 -28.74
CA GLU A 351 -10.23 -1.54 -27.78
C GLU A 351 -8.81 -2.01 -28.05
N GLN A 352 -8.04 -2.20 -26.98
CA GLN A 352 -6.68 -2.75 -27.07
C GLN A 352 -6.42 -3.74 -25.95
N VAL A 353 -5.87 -4.89 -26.32
CA VAL A 353 -5.35 -5.89 -25.38
C VAL A 353 -4.09 -5.32 -24.73
N VAL A 354 -4.10 -5.16 -23.41
CA VAL A 354 -2.97 -4.63 -22.63
C VAL A 354 -2.22 -5.70 -21.85
N MET A 355 -2.82 -6.87 -21.64
CA MET A 355 -2.13 -8.02 -21.07
C MET A 355 -2.76 -9.34 -21.51
N ASN A 356 -1.92 -10.31 -21.85
CA ASN A 356 -2.29 -11.72 -22.02
C ASN A 356 -1.84 -12.51 -20.79
N LEU A 357 -2.78 -13.22 -20.15
CA LEU A 357 -2.53 -14.04 -18.98
C LEU A 357 -2.47 -15.51 -19.40
N ASP A 358 -1.25 -16.01 -19.63
CA ASP A 358 -1.02 -17.41 -20.04
C ASP A 358 -1.76 -18.41 -19.15
N SER A 359 -2.35 -19.41 -19.80
CA SER A 359 -3.42 -20.26 -19.27
C SER A 359 -3.02 -21.22 -18.16
N ARG A 360 -1.73 -21.51 -17.99
CA ARG A 360 -1.28 -22.62 -17.12
C ARG A 360 -1.03 -22.24 -15.66
N LEU A 361 -1.04 -20.95 -15.31
CA LEU A 361 -0.55 -20.46 -13.99
C LEU A 361 -1.48 -19.45 -13.29
N LEU A 362 -2.70 -19.25 -13.81
CA LEU A 362 -3.66 -18.33 -13.17
C LEU A 362 -4.35 -19.02 -11.99
N ILE A 363 -4.18 -18.43 -10.80
CA ILE A 363 -4.81 -18.88 -9.57
C ILE A 363 -5.78 -17.80 -9.11
N PHE A 364 -6.99 -18.22 -8.75
CA PHE A 364 -8.03 -17.33 -8.25
C PHE A 364 -8.15 -17.44 -6.72
N PRO A 365 -8.51 -16.35 -6.01
CA PRO A 365 -8.89 -15.04 -6.56
C PRO A 365 -7.70 -14.26 -7.15
N LEU A 366 -7.96 -13.59 -8.26
CA LEU A 366 -6.99 -12.76 -8.96
C LEU A 366 -7.21 -11.29 -8.57
N TYR A 367 -6.17 -10.66 -8.02
CA TYR A 367 -6.18 -9.26 -7.64
C TYR A 367 -5.52 -8.46 -8.75
N ILE A 368 -6.23 -7.45 -9.23
CA ILE A 368 -5.81 -6.52 -10.26
C ILE A 368 -5.59 -5.18 -9.58
N CYS A 369 -4.43 -4.57 -9.79
CA CYS A 369 -4.10 -3.23 -9.33
C CYS A 369 -3.55 -2.42 -10.50
N CYS A 370 -4.05 -1.21 -10.66
CA CYS A 370 -3.66 -0.31 -11.73
C CYS A 370 -3.24 1.05 -11.15
N ASN A 371 -2.21 1.60 -11.75
CA ASN A 371 -1.80 2.98 -11.61
C ASN A 371 -2.10 3.69 -12.94
N PHE A 372 -2.92 4.73 -12.97
CA PHE A 372 -3.26 5.49 -14.19
C PHE A 372 -2.89 6.96 -14.05
N LEU A 373 -2.28 7.54 -15.08
CA LEU A 373 -2.06 8.97 -15.21
C LEU A 373 -2.65 9.41 -16.55
N ILE A 374 -3.58 10.36 -16.50
CA ILE A 374 -4.40 10.78 -17.65
C ILE A 374 -4.01 12.19 -18.11
N GLU A 375 -3.58 13.03 -17.17
CA GLU A 375 -3.08 14.38 -17.42
C GLU A 375 -1.66 14.50 -16.86
N ASN A 376 -0.81 15.23 -17.56
CA ASN A 376 0.51 15.59 -17.03
C ASN A 376 0.32 16.69 -15.99
N ASN A 377 0.94 16.53 -14.81
CA ASN A 377 1.03 17.61 -13.85
C ASN A 377 2.04 18.63 -14.36
N ARG A 378 1.55 19.63 -15.11
CA ARG A 378 2.29 20.88 -15.24
C ARG A 378 2.27 21.53 -13.88
N HIS A 379 3.42 21.50 -13.19
CA HIS A 379 3.66 22.48 -12.15
C HIS A 379 3.39 23.86 -12.76
N PRO A 380 2.72 24.78 -12.05
CA PRO A 380 2.66 26.15 -12.53
C PRO A 380 4.10 26.58 -12.76
N GLU A 381 4.41 26.93 -14.02
CA GLU A 381 5.66 27.62 -14.33
C GLU A 381 5.75 28.76 -13.32
N ASN A 382 6.88 28.84 -12.61
CA ASN A 382 7.19 30.04 -11.86
C ASN A 382 7.02 31.19 -12.85
N THR A 383 5.97 31.99 -12.69
CA THR A 383 5.88 33.29 -13.34
C THR A 383 6.96 34.15 -12.72
N GLU A 384 8.20 33.96 -13.17
CA GLU A 384 9.21 35.00 -13.17
C GLU A 384 8.75 36.02 -14.22
N ASN A 385 8.20 37.13 -13.72
CA ASN A 385 8.23 38.44 -14.35
C ASN A 385 8.22 39.50 -13.26
#